data_AF-A0AAW2PTE8-F1
#
_entry.id   AF-A0AAW2PTE8-F1
#
_cell.length_a   1.000
_cell.length_b   1.000
_cell.length_c   1.000
_cell.angle_alpha   90.00
_cell.angle_beta   90.00
_cell.angle_gamma   90.00
#
_symmetry.space_group_name_H-M   'P 1'
#
loop_
_entity.id
_entity.type
_entity.pdbx_description
1 polymer ?
#
loop_
_entity_poly.entity_id
_entity_poly.type
_entity_poly.pdbx_seq_one_letter_code
_entity_poly.pdbx_strand_id
1 'polypeptide(L)'
;MATSYSQPTKPQLMILISCILVAFSLFSTSSEAAPCGKISVYWGQNLYERSLLEACHSNLYDYVNLAFLVDFGRDVIQPNINLAGHCVPESGDCRRLITEIQACQDLGVKVLLSLGGSIGNYGLSSPDDAKLVAAKYTIFS
;
A
#
# COMPACT_ATOMS: atom_id res chain seq x y z
N MET A 1 54.30 -45.02 -11.90
CA MET A 1 53.83 -44.42 -13.16
C MET A 1 53.46 -42.97 -12.85
N ALA A 2 54.39 -42.03 -13.06
CA ALA A 2 54.17 -40.63 -12.72
C ALA A 2 53.54 -39.93 -13.93
N THR A 3 52.35 -39.35 -13.75
CA THR A 3 51.66 -38.57 -14.78
C THR A 3 52.36 -37.22 -14.92
N SER A 4 52.95 -36.94 -16.09
CA SER A 4 53.54 -35.64 -16.38
C SER A 4 52.42 -34.64 -16.68
N TYR A 5 52.21 -33.67 -15.78
CA TYR A 5 51.32 -32.54 -16.05
C TYR A 5 52.05 -31.54 -16.94
N SER A 6 51.55 -31.36 -18.17
CA SER A 6 51.99 -30.29 -19.07
C SER A 6 51.40 -28.95 -18.60
N GLN A 7 52.26 -27.93 -18.53
CA GLN A 7 51.84 -26.57 -18.16
C GLN A 7 51.03 -25.93 -19.30
N PRO A 8 49.92 -25.26 -18.98
CA PRO A 8 49.08 -24.63 -20.00
C PRO A 8 49.81 -23.46 -20.67
N THR A 9 49.68 -23.38 -22.00
CA THR A 9 50.26 -22.29 -22.79
C THR A 9 49.44 -21.01 -22.64
N LYS A 10 50.06 -19.84 -22.85
CA LYS A 10 49.40 -18.52 -22.81
C LYS A 10 48.03 -18.46 -23.54
N PRO A 11 47.87 -18.98 -24.77
CA PRO A 11 46.56 -19.00 -25.44
C PRO A 11 45.55 -19.93 -24.75
N GLN A 12 45.99 -21.06 -24.17
CA GLN A 12 45.11 -21.95 -23.41
C GLN A 12 44.61 -21.29 -22.12
N LEU A 13 45.46 -20.51 -21.44
CA LEU A 13 45.06 -19.75 -20.25
C LEU A 13 44.04 -18.66 -20.59
N MET A 14 44.20 -17.98 -21.73
CA MET A 14 43.24 -16.97 -22.20
C MET A 14 41.88 -17.56 -22.55
N ILE A 15 41.85 -18.71 -23.22
CA ILE A 15 40.60 -19.43 -23.53
C ILE A 15 39.90 -19.85 -22.23
N LEU A 16 40.65 -20.35 -21.25
CA LEU A 16 40.10 -20.77 -19.96
C LEU A 16 39.46 -19.58 -19.20
N ILE A 17 40.12 -18.43 -19.17
CA ILE A 17 39.58 -17.20 -18.55
C ILE A 17 38.32 -16.73 -19.30
N SER A 18 38.33 -16.78 -20.64
CA SER A 18 37.15 -16.44 -21.44
C SER A 18 35.97 -17.39 -21.17
N CYS A 19 36.23 -18.69 -21.04
CA CYS A 19 35.20 -19.68 -20.69
C CYS A 19 34.61 -19.43 -19.30
N ILE A 20 35.45 -19.09 -18.32
CA ILE A 20 35.01 -18.78 -16.96
C ILE A 20 34.15 -17.51 -16.94
N LEU A 21 34.53 -16.47 -17.68
CA LEU A 21 33.76 -15.23 -17.78
C LEU A 21 32.39 -15.45 -18.45
N VAL A 22 32.33 -16.27 -19.51
CA VAL A 22 31.08 -16.65 -20.18
C VAL A 22 30.20 -17.52 -19.28
N ALA A 23 30.79 -18.43 -18.50
CA ALA A 23 30.04 -19.23 -17.53
C ALA A 23 29.47 -18.35 -16.40
N PHE A 24 30.23 -17.37 -15.91
CA PHE A 24 29.79 -16.47 -14.84
C PHE A 24 28.64 -15.54 -15.28
N SER A 25 28.65 -15.07 -16.53
CA SER A 25 27.56 -14.26 -17.08
C SER A 25 26.27 -15.06 -17.33
N LEU A 26 26.36 -16.37 -17.58
CA LEU A 26 25.20 -17.25 -17.72
C LEU A 26 24.54 -17.64 -16.38
N PHE A 27 25.24 -17.50 -15.25
CA PHE A 27 24.71 -17.79 -13.90
C PHE A 27 23.92 -16.64 -13.29
N SER A 28 23.91 -15.46 -13.91
CA SER A 28 23.16 -14.29 -13.43
C SER A 28 21.72 -14.30 -13.96
N THR A 29 20.98 -15.39 -13.75
CA THR A 29 19.52 -15.33 -13.87
C THR A 29 18.98 -14.80 -12.54
N SER A 30 18.79 -13.50 -12.43
CA SER A 30 18.00 -12.93 -11.36
C SER A 30 16.61 -13.55 -11.44
N SER A 31 16.27 -14.41 -10.49
CA SER A 31 14.89 -14.78 -10.25
C SER A 31 14.19 -13.54 -9.72
N GLU A 32 13.68 -12.69 -10.61
CA GLU A 32 12.64 -11.77 -10.21
C GLU A 32 11.46 -12.65 -9.80
N ALA A 33 11.29 -12.84 -8.49
CA ALA A 33 10.02 -13.31 -7.97
C ALA A 33 8.95 -12.42 -8.63
N ALA A 34 7.99 -13.03 -9.31
CA ALA A 34 6.88 -12.28 -9.90
C ALA A 34 6.36 -11.29 -8.84
N PRO A 35 6.12 -10.00 -9.18
CA PRO A 35 5.78 -9.00 -8.18
C PRO A 35 4.64 -9.54 -7.31
N CYS A 36 4.93 -9.78 -6.02
CA CYS A 36 3.89 -10.20 -5.10
C CYS A 36 2.75 -9.18 -5.20
N GLY A 37 1.53 -9.68 -5.37
CA GLY A 37 0.35 -8.81 -5.45
C GLY A 37 0.28 -7.90 -4.23
N LYS A 38 -0.22 -6.68 -4.44
CA LYS A 38 -0.44 -5.73 -3.35
C LYS A 38 -1.74 -6.06 -2.63
N ILE A 39 -1.75 -6.02 -1.30
CA ILE A 39 -2.93 -6.35 -0.50
C ILE A 39 -3.58 -5.05 -0.01
N SER A 40 -4.90 -4.97 -0.14
CA SER A 40 -5.71 -3.86 0.38
C SER A 40 -6.78 -4.36 1.32
N VAL A 41 -7.01 -3.64 2.41
CA VAL A 41 -8.02 -3.94 3.42
C VAL A 41 -8.94 -2.75 3.66
N TYR A 42 -10.21 -3.01 3.96
CA TYR A 42 -11.12 -2.00 4.51
C TYR A 42 -11.07 -2.06 6.04
N TRP A 43 -10.92 -0.91 6.69
CA TRP A 43 -10.86 -0.78 8.14
C TRP A 43 -11.87 0.26 8.63
N GLY A 44 -12.56 -0.01 9.73
CA GLY A 44 -13.36 0.98 10.45
C GLY A 44 -14.83 0.62 10.65
N GLN A 45 -15.28 -0.59 10.31
CA GLN A 45 -16.69 -0.98 10.44
C GLN A 45 -16.94 -2.10 11.47
N ASN A 46 -15.91 -2.55 12.19
CA ASN A 46 -16.03 -3.61 13.17
C ASN A 46 -15.19 -3.33 14.42
N LEU A 47 -15.84 -3.26 15.59
CA LEU A 47 -15.19 -3.02 16.88
C LEU A 47 -14.11 -4.04 17.26
N TYR A 48 -14.13 -5.24 16.67
CA TYR A 48 -13.16 -6.31 16.94
C TYR A 48 -11.97 -6.31 15.99
N GLU A 49 -11.88 -5.38 15.03
CA GLU A 49 -10.83 -5.35 14.00
C GLU A 49 -9.50 -4.74 14.46
N ARG A 50 -9.37 -4.44 15.76
CA ARG A 50 -8.21 -3.78 16.39
C ARG A 50 -8.00 -2.35 15.86
N SER A 51 -6.97 -1.66 16.36
CA SER A 51 -6.66 -0.28 15.96
C SER A 51 -6.13 -0.21 14.52
N LEU A 52 -6.20 0.98 13.90
CA LEU A 52 -5.61 1.22 12.58
C LEU A 52 -4.09 1.02 12.63
N LEU A 53 -3.44 1.48 13.71
CA LEU A 53 -2.02 1.28 13.93
C LEU A 53 -1.62 -0.21 13.92
N GLU A 54 -2.39 -1.06 14.62
CA GLU A 54 -2.14 -2.51 14.63
C GLU A 54 -2.34 -3.13 13.24
N ALA A 55 -3.34 -2.68 12.47
CA ALA A 55 -3.52 -3.12 11.09
C ALA A 55 -2.29 -2.79 10.23
N CYS A 56 -1.75 -1.58 10.33
CA CYS A 56 -0.55 -1.17 9.58
C CYS A 56 0.73 -1.87 10.06
N HIS A 57 0.86 -2.13 11.36
CA HIS A 57 2.01 -2.86 11.93
C HIS A 57 1.99 -4.37 11.62
N SER A 58 0.86 -4.91 11.14
CA SER A 58 0.78 -6.33 10.76
C SER A 58 1.72 -6.71 9.61
N ASN A 59 2.17 -5.72 8.82
CA ASN A 59 2.97 -5.92 7.60
C ASN A 59 2.25 -6.80 6.54
N LEU A 60 0.91 -6.88 6.62
CA LEU A 60 0.09 -7.64 5.68
C LEU A 60 -0.48 -6.79 4.55
N TYR A 61 -0.55 -5.46 4.71
CA TYR A 61 -1.32 -4.59 3.83
C TYR A 61 -0.43 -3.50 3.24
N ASP A 62 -0.58 -3.28 1.93
CA ASP A 62 0.02 -2.14 1.23
C ASP A 62 -0.94 -0.93 1.20
N TYR A 63 -2.24 -1.19 1.33
CA TYR A 63 -3.30 -0.18 1.30
C TYR A 63 -4.32 -0.43 2.40
N VAL A 64 -4.72 0.63 3.10
CA VAL A 64 -5.85 0.63 4.03
C VAL A 64 -6.90 1.63 3.56
N ASN A 65 -8.11 1.16 3.31
CA ASN A 65 -9.27 1.99 2.98
C ASN A 65 -10.07 2.27 4.25
N LEU A 66 -10.04 3.51 4.74
CA LEU A 66 -10.84 3.95 5.88
C LEU A 66 -12.32 3.97 5.47
N ALA A 67 -13.11 3.13 6.13
CA ALA A 67 -14.48 2.83 5.77
C ALA A 67 -15.42 3.31 6.89
N PHE A 68 -16.32 4.27 6.65
CA PHE A 68 -16.58 4.99 5.39
C PHE A 68 -17.00 6.45 5.63
N LEU A 69 -16.81 7.29 4.61
CA LEU A 69 -17.57 8.53 4.50
C LEU A 69 -18.98 8.22 3.99
N VAL A 70 -19.98 8.36 4.86
CA VAL A 70 -21.34 7.86 4.64
C VAL A 70 -22.34 8.94 4.22
N ASP A 71 -22.01 10.22 4.41
CA ASP A 71 -22.87 11.35 4.03
C ASP A 71 -22.09 12.32 3.14
N PHE A 72 -22.49 12.50 1.88
CA PHE A 72 -21.90 13.48 0.95
C PHE A 72 -22.78 13.73 -0.30
N GLY A 73 -22.59 14.90 -0.92
CA GLY A 73 -23.35 15.34 -2.09
C GLY A 73 -24.83 15.58 -1.80
N ARG A 74 -25.66 15.83 -2.83
CA ARG A 74 -27.10 16.11 -2.69
C ARG A 74 -27.41 17.17 -1.62
N ASP A 75 -26.66 18.27 -1.65
CA ASP A 75 -26.80 19.40 -0.71
C ASP A 75 -26.46 19.07 0.76
N VAL A 76 -25.80 17.92 1.03
CA VAL A 76 -25.23 17.62 2.35
C VAL A 76 -24.16 18.66 2.69
N ILE A 77 -24.49 19.53 3.65
CA ILE A 77 -23.63 20.65 4.05
C ILE A 77 -22.36 20.16 4.74
N GLN A 78 -22.47 19.16 5.61
CA GLN A 78 -21.36 18.61 6.38
C GLN A 78 -21.26 17.11 6.12
N PRO A 79 -20.20 16.66 5.43
CA PRO A 79 -19.97 15.26 5.29
C PRO A 79 -19.62 14.59 6.60
N ASN A 80 -19.99 13.33 6.70
CA ASN A 80 -19.83 12.54 7.89
C ASN A 80 -19.07 11.25 7.61
N ILE A 81 -18.12 10.94 8.49
CA ILE A 81 -17.41 9.67 8.50
C ILE A 81 -17.99 8.80 9.61
N ASN A 82 -18.32 7.56 9.30
CA ASN A 82 -18.73 6.57 10.27
C ASN A 82 -17.63 5.53 10.38
N LEU A 83 -17.02 5.40 11.55
CA LEU A 83 -16.01 4.38 11.87
C LEU A 83 -16.53 3.42 12.94
N ALA A 84 -17.82 3.04 12.82
CA ALA A 84 -18.55 2.25 13.79
C ALA A 84 -18.36 2.80 15.22
N GLY A 85 -17.76 2.02 16.12
CA GLY A 85 -17.46 2.46 17.47
C GLY A 85 -15.99 2.76 17.74
N HIS A 86 -15.16 2.95 16.71
CA HIS A 86 -13.74 3.30 16.89
C HIS A 86 -13.55 4.74 17.37
N CYS A 87 -14.43 5.65 16.96
CA CYS A 87 -14.47 7.04 17.39
C CYS A 87 -15.79 7.70 16.97
N VAL A 88 -16.11 8.84 17.59
CA VAL A 88 -17.29 9.70 17.33
C VAL A 88 -16.81 11.07 16.83
N PRO A 89 -16.93 11.38 15.52
CA PRO A 89 -16.36 12.60 14.92
C PRO A 89 -16.70 13.90 15.66
N GLU A 90 -17.94 14.04 16.13
CA GLU A 90 -18.44 15.23 16.83
C GLU A 90 -17.78 15.44 18.20
N SER A 91 -17.27 14.38 18.81
CA SER A 91 -16.57 14.43 20.10
C SER A 91 -15.09 14.81 19.95
N GLY A 92 -14.55 14.75 18.73
CA GLY A 92 -13.14 15.02 18.43
C GLY A 92 -12.17 13.89 18.78
N ASP A 93 -12.65 12.76 19.32
CA ASP A 93 -11.85 11.57 19.63
C ASP A 93 -11.21 10.92 18.38
N CYS A 94 -11.80 11.11 17.20
CA CYS A 94 -11.23 10.67 15.92
C CYS A 94 -9.89 11.35 15.58
N ARG A 95 -9.49 12.43 16.28
CA ARG A 95 -8.18 13.09 16.08
C ARG A 95 -7.00 12.15 16.30
N ARG A 96 -7.14 11.09 17.12
CA ARG A 96 -6.09 10.07 17.28
C ARG A 96 -5.72 9.39 15.95
N LEU A 97 -6.66 9.31 15.02
CA LEU A 97 -6.41 8.71 13.71
C LEU A 97 -5.42 9.52 12.89
N ILE A 98 -5.24 10.82 13.14
CA ILE A 98 -4.22 11.63 12.46
C ILE A 98 -2.83 11.01 12.70
N THR A 99 -2.52 10.69 13.96
CA THR A 99 -1.23 10.07 14.31
C THR A 99 -1.12 8.62 13.84
N GLU A 100 -2.21 7.86 13.85
CA GLU A 100 -2.19 6.47 13.36
C GLU A 100 -2.03 6.41 11.82
N ILE A 101 -2.68 7.32 11.09
CA ILE A 101 -2.54 7.47 9.63
C ILE A 101 -1.10 7.84 9.28
N GLN A 102 -0.50 8.81 9.99
CA GLN A 102 0.89 9.19 9.77
C GLN A 102 1.82 7.99 9.99
N ALA A 103 1.62 7.23 11.07
CA ALA A 103 2.42 6.03 11.34
C ALA A 103 2.27 4.97 10.24
N CYS A 104 1.06 4.76 9.70
CA CYS A 104 0.86 3.89 8.54
C CYS A 104 1.64 4.38 7.32
N GLN A 105 1.59 5.67 7.02
CA GLN A 105 2.30 6.27 5.89
C GLN A 105 3.82 6.17 6.05
N ASP A 106 4.35 6.36 7.26
CA ASP A 106 5.77 6.20 7.58
C ASP A 106 6.24 4.76 7.39
N LEU A 107 5.35 3.78 7.54
CA LEU A 107 5.58 2.36 7.24
C LEU A 107 5.42 2.02 5.74
N GLY A 108 5.09 3.00 4.89
CA GLY A 108 4.86 2.81 3.47
C GLY A 108 3.46 2.29 3.11
N VAL A 109 2.55 2.19 4.08
CA VAL A 109 1.15 1.80 3.86
C VAL A 109 0.36 3.01 3.37
N LYS A 110 -0.31 2.87 2.22
CA LYS A 110 -1.14 3.94 1.66
C LYS A 110 -2.52 3.92 2.33
N VAL A 111 -2.87 5.02 2.99
CA VAL A 111 -4.19 5.17 3.61
C VAL A 111 -5.09 6.01 2.71
N LEU A 112 -6.26 5.47 2.36
CA LEU A 112 -7.25 6.10 1.49
C LEU A 112 -8.58 6.26 2.24
N LEU A 113 -9.29 7.37 2.01
CA LEU A 113 -10.66 7.52 2.49
C LEU A 113 -11.62 6.87 1.50
N SER A 114 -12.42 5.90 1.96
CA SER A 114 -13.46 5.29 1.14
C SER A 114 -14.78 6.05 1.24
N LEU A 115 -15.37 6.37 0.09
CA LEU A 115 -16.67 7.05 -0.02
C LEU A 115 -17.79 6.01 -0.18
N GLY A 116 -18.86 6.14 0.60
CA GLY A 116 -20.07 5.34 0.48
C GLY A 116 -20.18 4.24 1.53
N GLY A 117 -20.16 2.98 1.10
CA GLY A 117 -20.49 1.82 1.94
C GLY A 117 -21.93 1.34 1.73
N SER A 118 -22.33 0.21 2.32
CA SER A 118 -23.66 -0.36 2.10
C SER A 118 -24.81 0.49 2.65
N ILE A 119 -24.52 1.36 3.62
CA ILE A 119 -25.48 2.21 4.32
C ILE A 119 -24.92 3.62 4.37
N GLY A 120 -25.73 4.61 4.00
CA GLY A 120 -25.38 6.03 4.06
C GLY A 120 -26.35 6.90 3.28
N ASN A 121 -26.26 8.22 3.46
CA ASN A 121 -26.99 9.19 2.67
C ASN A 121 -26.03 9.93 1.73
N TYR A 122 -25.65 9.25 0.65
CA TYR A 122 -24.73 9.80 -0.34
C TYR A 122 -25.29 9.76 -1.77
N GLY A 123 -24.77 10.61 -2.64
CA GLY A 123 -25.08 10.63 -4.07
C GLY A 123 -24.64 11.95 -4.70
N LEU A 124 -24.51 11.97 -6.03
CA LEU A 124 -24.14 13.18 -6.77
C LEU A 124 -25.33 13.62 -7.61
N SER A 125 -25.87 14.82 -7.35
CA SER A 125 -27.04 15.34 -8.05
C SER A 125 -26.70 16.06 -9.35
N SER A 126 -25.46 16.55 -9.50
CA SER A 126 -24.98 17.27 -10.67
C SER A 126 -23.45 17.24 -10.78
N PRO A 127 -22.87 17.63 -11.93
CA PRO A 127 -21.42 17.80 -12.06
C PRO A 127 -20.85 18.85 -11.09
N ASP A 128 -21.62 19.88 -10.74
CA ASP A 128 -21.16 20.91 -9.80
C ASP A 128 -21.17 20.40 -8.34
N ASP A 129 -22.18 19.59 -7.98
CA ASP A 129 -22.19 18.85 -6.71
C ASP A 129 -20.96 17.92 -6.58
N ALA A 130 -20.61 17.21 -7.65
CA ALA A 130 -19.40 16.38 -7.69
C ALA A 130 -18.11 17.18 -7.47
N LYS A 131 -17.98 18.37 -8.07
CA LYS A 131 -16.83 19.26 -7.85
C LYS A 131 -16.78 19.77 -6.41
N LEU A 132 -17.93 20.11 -5.82
CA LEU A 132 -18.01 20.55 -4.43
C LEU A 132 -17.56 19.46 -3.47
N VAL A 133 -18.04 18.22 -3.67
CA VAL A 133 -17.58 17.05 -2.90
C VAL A 133 -16.07 16.90 -3.03
N ALA A 134 -15.52 16.87 -4.25
CA ALA A 134 -14.07 16.71 -4.47
C ALA A 134 -13.24 17.83 -3.82
N ALA A 135 -13.65 19.10 -3.97
CA ALA A 135 -12.97 20.24 -3.41
C ALA A 135 -12.88 20.18 -1.87
N LYS A 136 -13.88 19.59 -1.21
CA LYS A 136 -13.91 19.47 0.25
C LYS A 136 -12.85 18.50 0.80
N TYR A 137 -12.33 17.58 -0.02
CA TYR A 137 -11.35 16.57 0.39
C TYR A 137 -9.97 16.74 -0.23
N THR A 138 -9.78 17.69 -1.15
CA THR A 138 -8.48 17.96 -1.79
C THR A 138 -7.55 18.80 -0.89
N ILE A 139 -7.96 19.17 0.34
CA ILE A 139 -7.20 20.07 1.22
C ILE A 139 -6.15 19.32 2.09
N PHE A 140 -6.05 17.99 2.00
CA PHE A 140 -5.12 17.19 2.82
C PHE A 140 -4.14 16.30 2.02
N SER A 141 -3.85 16.65 0.76
CA SER A 141 -2.78 15.99 -0.01
C SER A 141 -1.43 16.69 0.16
#